data_AF-A0A286U2G4-F1
#
_entry.id   AF-A0A286U2G4-F1
#
_cell.length_a   1.000
_cell.length_b   1.000
_cell.length_c   1.000
_cell.angle_alpha   90.00
_cell.angle_beta   90.00
_cell.angle_gamma   90.00
#
_symmetry.space_group_name_H-M   'P 1'
#
loop_
_entity.id
_entity.type
_entity.pdbx_description
1 polymer ?
#
loop_
_entity_poly.entity_id
_entity_poly.type
_entity_poly.pdbx_seq_one_letter_code
_entity_poly.pdbx_strand_id
1 'polypeptide(L)'
;MLAINNMIAKLQPHFSAVWIFQAWNMCYNIAFEWESPENKWRWIKAGLEFAEKGATRNPTNGDLLFEIGYIYFHKFDSKSFQYTSYYRKHLKEETGKDNYRQSLYWVRKSLNYNTLLRKRIVIERTVCHILWHASLQAEKDGKQKEAFSYANESKKEWNAYLKRHPDDPGGIAGKFIEKISEKMLQLEQKV
;
A
#
# COMPACT_ATOMS: atom_id res chain seq x y z
N MET A 1 -0.20 13.11 -23.92
CA MET A 1 -0.37 11.95 -23.02
C MET A 1 -1.40 12.20 -21.92
N LEU A 2 -1.21 13.17 -21.00
CA LEU A 2 -2.18 13.48 -19.93
C LEU A 2 -3.60 13.85 -20.41
N ALA A 3 -3.70 14.64 -21.48
CA ALA A 3 -4.99 15.14 -21.99
C ALA A 3 -5.91 14.03 -22.53
N ILE A 4 -5.37 13.05 -23.26
CA ILE A 4 -6.14 11.96 -23.89
C ILE A 4 -6.70 11.00 -22.82
N ASN A 5 -5.91 10.71 -21.79
CA ASN A 5 -6.30 9.76 -20.75
C ASN A 5 -7.38 10.34 -19.82
N ASN A 6 -7.33 11.66 -19.56
CA ASN A 6 -8.41 12.37 -18.89
C ASN A 6 -9.71 12.38 -19.70
N MET A 7 -9.66 12.36 -21.03
CA MET A 7 -10.85 12.29 -21.88
C MET A 7 -11.49 10.90 -21.82
N ILE A 8 -10.70 9.81 -21.87
CA ILE A 8 -11.23 8.44 -21.80
C ILE A 8 -11.91 8.18 -20.43
N ALA A 9 -11.30 8.61 -19.33
CA ALA A 9 -11.91 8.47 -18.00
C ALA A 9 -13.16 9.35 -17.82
N LYS A 10 -13.28 10.46 -18.55
CA LYS A 10 -14.51 11.27 -18.59
C LYS A 10 -15.61 10.59 -19.42
N LEU A 11 -15.25 9.88 -20.49
CA LEU A 11 -16.20 9.19 -21.36
C LEU A 11 -16.77 7.93 -20.74
N GLN A 12 -15.98 7.20 -19.93
CA GLN A 12 -16.39 5.96 -19.26
C GLN A 12 -15.98 5.96 -17.78
N PRO A 13 -16.59 6.81 -16.93
CA PRO A 13 -16.17 6.99 -15.54
C PRO A 13 -16.36 5.74 -14.68
N HIS A 14 -17.24 4.81 -15.09
CA HIS A 14 -17.51 3.55 -14.40
C HIS A 14 -16.64 2.37 -14.86
N PHE A 15 -15.71 2.61 -15.80
CA PHE A 15 -14.79 1.58 -16.26
C PHE A 15 -13.49 1.62 -15.43
N SER A 16 -13.49 0.91 -14.30
CA SER A 16 -12.40 0.90 -13.31
C SER A 16 -11.02 0.56 -13.88
N ALA A 17 -10.95 -0.27 -14.93
CA ALA A 17 -9.69 -0.66 -15.57
C ALA A 17 -8.89 0.54 -16.10
N VAL A 18 -9.57 1.58 -16.62
CA VAL A 18 -8.90 2.82 -17.06
C VAL A 18 -8.28 3.57 -15.89
N TRP A 19 -9.00 3.64 -14.76
CA TRP A 19 -8.50 4.27 -13.54
C TRP A 19 -7.24 3.57 -13.01
N ILE A 20 -7.29 2.23 -12.94
CA ILE A 20 -6.15 1.40 -12.53
C ILE A 20 -4.97 1.60 -13.48
N PHE A 21 -5.18 1.38 -14.78
CA PHE A 21 -4.10 1.41 -15.77
C PHE A 21 -3.40 2.76 -15.78
N GLN A 22 -4.16 3.86 -15.79
CA GLN A 22 -3.58 5.20 -15.86
C GLN A 22 -2.87 5.61 -14.57
N ALA A 23 -3.42 5.24 -13.40
CA ALA A 23 -2.75 5.47 -12.13
C ALA A 23 -1.40 4.76 -12.07
N TRP A 24 -1.36 3.50 -12.50
CA TRP A 24 -0.13 2.72 -12.61
C TRP A 24 0.84 3.33 -13.63
N ASN A 25 0.36 3.70 -14.81
CA ASN A 25 1.20 4.30 -15.84
C ASN A 25 1.84 5.62 -15.35
N MET A 26 1.10 6.47 -14.65
CA MET A 26 1.62 7.71 -14.07
C MET A 26 2.63 7.43 -12.94
N CYS A 27 2.26 6.59 -11.97
CA CYS A 27 3.10 6.33 -10.80
C CYS A 27 4.35 5.54 -11.14
N TYR A 28 4.32 4.68 -12.17
CA TYR A 28 5.40 3.75 -12.49
C TYR A 28 6.14 4.17 -13.75
N ASN A 29 5.49 4.11 -14.92
CA ASN A 29 6.18 4.26 -16.20
C ASN A 29 6.59 5.71 -16.43
N ILE A 30 5.64 6.64 -16.40
CA ILE A 30 5.95 8.06 -16.64
C ILE A 30 6.89 8.58 -15.56
N ALA A 31 6.63 8.29 -14.28
CA ALA A 31 7.55 8.68 -13.21
C ALA A 31 8.95 8.05 -13.36
N PHE A 32 9.10 6.87 -13.97
CA PHE A 32 10.41 6.27 -14.20
C PHE A 32 11.25 7.08 -15.18
N GLU A 33 10.63 7.61 -16.24
CA GLU A 33 11.31 8.40 -17.30
C GLU A 33 11.94 9.71 -16.81
N TRP A 34 11.52 10.25 -15.66
CA TRP A 34 12.08 11.49 -15.12
C TRP A 34 13.30 11.24 -14.26
N GLU A 35 14.33 12.07 -14.32
CA GLU A 35 15.51 11.90 -13.47
C GLU A 35 15.27 12.42 -12.04
N SER A 36 14.72 13.64 -11.91
CA SER A 36 14.63 14.32 -10.62
C SER A 36 13.50 13.80 -9.72
N PRO A 37 13.73 13.61 -8.41
CA PRO A 37 12.70 13.13 -7.48
C PRO A 37 11.46 14.04 -7.43
N GLU A 38 11.62 15.35 -7.64
CA GLU A 38 10.53 16.33 -7.73
C GLU A 38 9.57 15.99 -8.86
N ASN A 39 10.10 15.71 -10.05
CA ASN A 39 9.28 15.40 -11.22
C ASN A 39 8.66 14.01 -11.09
N LYS A 40 9.38 13.02 -10.56
CA LYS A 40 8.82 11.70 -10.23
C LYS A 40 7.64 11.84 -9.27
N TRP A 41 7.81 12.64 -8.21
CA TRP A 41 6.80 12.87 -7.20
C TRP A 41 5.52 13.49 -7.77
N ARG A 42 5.64 14.51 -8.64
CA ARG A 42 4.47 15.12 -9.31
C ARG A 42 3.61 14.08 -10.03
N TRP A 43 4.22 13.11 -10.71
CA TRP A 43 3.51 12.04 -11.41
C TRP A 43 2.93 10.98 -10.47
N ILE A 44 3.67 10.61 -9.42
CA ILE A 44 3.16 9.69 -8.38
C ILE A 44 1.93 10.28 -7.68
N LYS A 45 2.01 11.55 -7.27
CA LYS A 45 0.89 12.27 -6.65
C LYS A 45 -0.30 12.34 -7.61
N ALA A 46 -0.09 12.76 -8.85
CA ALA A 46 -1.16 12.84 -9.84
C ALA A 46 -1.82 11.48 -10.11
N GLY A 47 -1.04 10.40 -10.17
CA GLY A 47 -1.56 9.05 -10.35
C GLY A 47 -2.41 8.57 -9.17
N LEU A 48 -1.98 8.86 -7.93
CA LEU A 48 -2.77 8.57 -6.71
C LEU A 48 -4.08 9.36 -6.68
N GLU A 49 -4.04 10.67 -6.93
CA GLU A 49 -5.24 11.53 -6.97
C GLU A 49 -6.22 11.07 -8.05
N PHE A 50 -5.70 10.67 -9.21
CA PHE A 50 -6.51 10.10 -10.29
C PHE A 50 -7.18 8.80 -9.87
N ALA A 51 -6.45 7.88 -9.24
CA ALA A 51 -6.99 6.61 -8.76
C ALA A 51 -8.05 6.81 -7.67
N GLU A 52 -7.79 7.69 -6.69
CA GLU A 52 -8.74 8.01 -5.61
C GLU A 52 -10.03 8.61 -6.18
N LYS A 53 -9.93 9.51 -7.16
CA LYS A 53 -11.08 10.02 -7.92
C LYS A 53 -11.82 8.88 -8.62
N GLY A 54 -11.11 7.94 -9.24
CA GLY A 54 -11.70 6.73 -9.81
C GLY A 54 -12.48 5.91 -8.80
N ALA A 55 -11.97 5.77 -7.57
CA ALA A 55 -12.66 5.05 -6.50
C ALA A 55 -13.94 5.77 -6.03
N THR A 56 -14.01 7.11 -6.09
CA THR A 56 -15.29 7.81 -5.83
C THR A 56 -16.36 7.48 -6.87
N ARG A 57 -15.96 7.17 -8.11
CA ARG A 57 -16.86 6.77 -9.20
C ARG A 57 -17.15 5.27 -9.23
N ASN A 58 -16.29 4.47 -8.58
CA ASN A 58 -16.33 3.01 -8.55
C ASN A 58 -16.14 2.49 -7.11
N PRO A 59 -17.00 2.88 -6.15
CA PRO A 59 -16.75 2.69 -4.71
C PRO A 59 -16.72 1.23 -4.26
N THR A 60 -17.30 0.31 -5.04
CA THR A 60 -17.39 -1.13 -4.77
C THR A 60 -16.43 -1.97 -5.61
N ASN A 61 -15.58 -1.34 -6.43
CA ASN A 61 -14.62 -2.09 -7.25
C ASN A 61 -13.40 -2.48 -6.41
N GLY A 62 -13.38 -3.73 -5.92
CA GLY A 62 -12.32 -4.22 -5.04
C GLY A 62 -10.91 -4.13 -5.65
N ASP A 63 -10.79 -4.36 -6.97
CA ASP A 63 -9.48 -4.30 -7.65
C ASP A 63 -8.91 -2.89 -7.61
N LEU A 64 -9.70 -1.86 -7.97
CA LEU A 64 -9.25 -0.47 -7.92
C LEU A 64 -8.88 -0.05 -6.49
N LEU A 65 -9.69 -0.44 -5.50
CA LEU A 65 -9.41 -0.14 -4.10
C LEU A 65 -8.09 -0.79 -3.65
N PHE A 66 -7.86 -2.05 -4.02
CA PHE A 66 -6.61 -2.74 -3.73
C PHE A 66 -5.42 -2.02 -4.39
N GLU A 67 -5.54 -1.65 -5.66
CA GLU A 67 -4.45 -1.04 -6.42
C GLU A 67 -4.03 0.31 -5.84
N ILE A 68 -4.98 1.14 -5.39
CA ILE A 68 -4.66 2.38 -4.68
C ILE A 68 -3.82 2.07 -3.43
N GLY A 69 -4.28 1.12 -2.62
CA GLY A 69 -3.58 0.71 -1.42
C GLY A 69 -2.18 0.14 -1.70
N TYR A 70 -2.06 -0.65 -2.77
CA TYR A 70 -0.78 -1.22 -3.19
C TYR A 70 0.20 -0.16 -3.68
N ILE A 71 -0.25 0.86 -4.42
CA ILE A 71 0.60 1.98 -4.83
C ILE A 71 1.14 2.71 -3.59
N TYR A 72 0.28 3.04 -2.62
CA TYR A 72 0.68 3.67 -1.36
C TYR A 72 1.71 2.85 -0.57
N PHE A 73 1.66 1.52 -0.63
CA PHE A 73 2.65 0.67 0.00
C PHE A 73 3.93 0.58 -0.84
N HIS A 74 3.81 -0.06 -2.01
CA HIS A 74 4.94 -0.46 -2.81
C HIS A 74 5.78 0.73 -3.26
N LYS A 75 5.14 1.83 -3.67
CA LYS A 75 5.85 2.99 -4.23
C LYS A 75 6.61 3.82 -3.19
N PHE A 76 6.22 3.69 -1.92
CA PHE A 76 6.77 4.45 -0.81
C PHE A 76 7.65 3.64 0.13
N ASP A 77 7.74 2.32 -0.05
CA ASP A 77 8.48 1.43 0.85
C ASP A 77 9.44 0.48 0.13
N SER A 78 9.14 0.10 -1.11
CA SER A 78 9.96 -0.88 -1.83
C SER A 78 11.39 -0.39 -2.05
N LYS A 79 12.35 -1.28 -1.82
CA LYS A 79 13.79 -1.07 -2.08
C LYS A 79 14.08 -0.81 -3.56
N SER A 80 13.16 -1.14 -4.46
CA SER A 80 13.26 -0.84 -5.89
C SER A 80 13.19 0.66 -6.20
N PHE A 81 12.80 1.50 -5.24
CA PHE A 81 12.70 2.96 -5.45
C PHE A 81 13.71 3.70 -4.58
N GLN A 82 14.63 4.41 -5.23
CA GLN A 82 15.70 5.18 -4.56
C GLN A 82 15.16 6.30 -3.67
N TYR A 83 14.05 6.94 -4.08
CA TYR A 83 13.55 8.16 -3.45
C TYR A 83 12.34 7.94 -2.53
N THR A 84 12.18 6.75 -1.95
CA THR A 84 11.05 6.46 -1.05
C THR A 84 10.93 7.43 0.12
N SER A 85 12.04 7.79 0.77
CA SER A 85 12.05 8.78 1.86
C SER A 85 11.57 10.15 1.39
N TYR A 86 11.96 10.57 0.19
CA TYR A 86 11.50 11.82 -0.42
C TYR A 86 9.98 11.79 -0.65
N TYR A 87 9.47 10.69 -1.20
CA TYR A 87 8.03 10.53 -1.46
C TYR A 87 7.21 10.54 -0.17
N ARG A 88 7.66 9.84 0.89
CA ARG A 88 6.97 9.84 2.19
C ARG A 88 6.92 11.24 2.81
N LYS A 89 8.03 11.98 2.75
CA LYS A 89 8.11 13.36 3.24
C LYS A 89 7.12 14.27 2.51
N HIS A 90 7.16 14.30 1.17
CA HIS A 90 6.29 15.18 0.39
C HIS A 90 4.82 14.79 0.46
N LEU A 91 4.49 13.49 0.53
CA LEU A 91 3.12 13.06 0.79
C LEU A 91 2.60 13.67 2.10
N LYS A 92 3.41 13.60 3.16
CA LYS A 92 3.04 14.11 4.47
C LYS A 92 2.90 15.63 4.47
N GLU A 93 3.85 16.35 3.90
CA GLU A 93 3.87 17.82 3.88
C GLU A 93 2.75 18.40 3.02
N GLU A 94 2.47 17.82 1.85
CA GLU A 94 1.48 18.38 0.92
C GLU A 94 0.04 17.94 1.20
N THR A 95 -0.17 16.80 1.85
CA THR A 95 -1.52 16.22 2.01
C THR A 95 -1.87 15.82 3.45
N GLY A 96 -0.90 15.83 4.36
CA GLY A 96 -1.06 15.31 5.72
C GLY A 96 -1.16 13.79 5.83
N LYS A 97 -1.21 13.07 4.70
CA LYS A 97 -1.36 11.60 4.64
C LYS A 97 -0.08 10.87 5.05
N ASP A 98 -0.25 9.68 5.59
CA ASP A 98 0.81 8.69 5.83
C ASP A 98 0.62 7.50 4.89
N ASN A 99 1.70 7.03 4.25
CA ASN A 99 1.60 6.02 3.19
C ASN A 99 1.10 4.66 3.71
N TYR A 100 1.54 4.20 4.88
CA TYR A 100 1.08 2.92 5.44
C TYR A 100 -0.38 3.00 5.88
N ARG A 101 -0.79 4.11 6.52
CA ARG A 101 -2.19 4.31 6.90
C ARG A 101 -3.12 4.35 5.70
N GLN A 102 -2.72 5.07 4.63
CA GLN A 102 -3.48 5.09 3.38
C GLN A 102 -3.53 3.70 2.75
N SER A 103 -2.40 3.00 2.70
CA SER A 103 -2.35 1.64 2.18
C SER A 103 -3.29 0.69 2.94
N LEU A 104 -3.21 0.66 4.27
CA LEU A 104 -4.07 -0.17 5.11
C LEU A 104 -5.55 0.16 4.92
N TYR A 105 -5.90 1.45 4.87
CA TYR A 105 -7.27 1.89 4.62
C TYR A 105 -7.82 1.31 3.31
N TRP A 106 -7.09 1.50 2.20
CA TRP A 106 -7.55 1.07 0.87
C TRP A 106 -7.55 -0.45 0.71
N VAL A 107 -6.52 -1.15 1.17
CA VAL A 107 -6.45 -2.62 1.09
C VAL A 107 -7.51 -3.26 1.99
N ARG A 108 -7.73 -2.78 3.22
CA ARG A 108 -8.83 -3.29 4.06
C ARG A 108 -10.19 -3.00 3.44
N LYS A 109 -10.37 -1.81 2.84
CA LYS A 109 -11.61 -1.48 2.13
C LYS A 109 -11.86 -2.42 0.94
N SER A 110 -10.82 -2.85 0.22
CA SER A 110 -10.97 -3.82 -0.87
C SER A 110 -11.49 -5.18 -0.41
N LEU A 111 -11.20 -5.62 0.83
CA LEU A 111 -11.66 -6.90 1.37
C LEU A 111 -13.19 -6.98 1.55
N ASN A 112 -13.88 -5.83 1.51
CA ASN A 112 -15.34 -5.77 1.59
C ASN A 112 -16.03 -6.05 0.24
N TYR A 113 -15.27 -6.19 -0.84
CA TYR A 113 -15.79 -6.35 -2.19
C TYR A 113 -15.10 -7.48 -2.93
N ASN A 114 -15.75 -7.98 -3.99
CA ASN A 114 -15.14 -8.99 -4.84
C ASN A 114 -14.02 -8.37 -5.70
N THR A 115 -12.98 -9.17 -5.94
CA THR A 115 -11.82 -8.80 -6.76
C THR A 115 -11.64 -9.84 -7.86
N LEU A 116 -11.42 -9.37 -9.09
CA LEU A 116 -11.19 -10.24 -10.24
C LEU A 116 -9.71 -10.56 -10.43
N LEU A 117 -8.82 -9.64 -10.03
CA LEU A 117 -7.38 -9.75 -10.30
C LEU A 117 -6.63 -10.51 -9.22
N ARG A 118 -7.07 -10.41 -7.96
CA ARG A 118 -6.38 -11.01 -6.81
C ARG A 118 -7.33 -11.86 -5.99
N LYS A 119 -6.83 -13.00 -5.53
CA LYS A 119 -7.54 -13.83 -4.55
C LYS A 119 -7.52 -13.14 -3.19
N ARG A 120 -8.61 -13.29 -2.42
CA ARG A 120 -8.74 -12.74 -1.06
C ARG A 120 -7.56 -13.05 -0.15
N ILE A 121 -7.03 -14.28 -0.21
CA ILE A 121 -5.85 -14.74 0.55
C ILE A 121 -4.61 -13.85 0.33
N VAL A 122 -4.41 -13.35 -0.90
CA VAL A 122 -3.29 -12.47 -1.26
C VAL A 122 -3.49 -11.08 -0.65
N ILE A 123 -4.72 -10.58 -0.67
CA ILE A 123 -5.09 -9.28 -0.10
C ILE A 123 -4.89 -9.29 1.42
N GLU A 124 -5.31 -10.36 2.09
CA GLU A 124 -5.14 -10.54 3.53
C GLU A 124 -3.66 -10.57 3.93
N ARG A 125 -2.83 -11.34 3.22
CA ARG A 125 -1.37 -11.34 3.41
C ARG A 125 -0.77 -9.95 3.18
N THR A 126 -1.28 -9.20 2.20
CA THR A 126 -0.82 -7.84 1.92
C THR A 126 -1.04 -6.92 3.13
N VAL A 127 -2.19 -7.00 3.82
CA VAL A 127 -2.43 -6.24 5.07
C VAL A 127 -1.36 -6.57 6.12
N CYS A 128 -1.07 -7.85 6.32
CA CYS A 128 -0.06 -8.28 7.29
C CYS A 128 1.34 -7.73 6.95
N HIS A 129 1.72 -7.77 5.68
CA HIS A 129 3.00 -7.22 5.21
C HIS A 129 3.07 -5.71 5.36
N ILE A 130 2.01 -4.96 5.04
CA ILE A 130 2.00 -3.51 5.22
C ILE A 130 2.26 -3.13 6.67
N LEU A 131 1.59 -3.80 7.62
CA LEU A 131 1.81 -3.57 9.06
C LEU A 131 3.24 -3.91 9.48
N TRP A 132 3.78 -5.03 8.99
CA TRP A 132 5.16 -5.42 9.31
C TRP A 132 6.16 -4.38 8.80
N HIS A 133 6.00 -3.89 7.58
CA HIS A 133 6.88 -2.87 7.01
C HIS A 133 6.71 -1.51 7.71
N ALA A 134 5.48 -1.14 8.10
CA ALA A 134 5.23 0.04 8.92
C ALA A 134 5.99 -0.03 10.26
N SER A 135 6.02 -1.21 10.90
CA SER A 135 6.81 -1.44 12.12
C SER A 135 8.30 -1.21 11.88
N LEU A 136 8.87 -1.81 10.83
CA LEU A 136 10.28 -1.67 10.50
C LEU A 136 10.66 -0.21 10.18
N GLN A 137 9.81 0.50 9.45
CA GLN A 137 10.04 1.89 9.11
C GLN A 137 9.91 2.80 10.34
N ALA A 138 8.94 2.56 11.22
CA ALA A 138 8.81 3.29 12.48
C ALA A 138 10.03 3.09 13.40
N GLU A 139 10.58 1.87 13.48
CA GLU A 139 11.82 1.63 14.23
C GLU A 139 12.99 2.40 13.62
N LYS A 140 13.13 2.38 12.29
CA LYS A 140 14.17 3.13 11.57
C LYS A 140 14.07 4.64 11.83
N ASP A 141 12.85 5.15 11.97
CA ASP A 141 12.59 6.55 12.29
C ASP A 141 12.72 6.87 13.79
N GLY A 142 13.18 5.90 14.61
CA GLY A 142 13.40 6.09 16.05
C GLY A 142 12.11 6.14 16.87
N LYS A 143 11.00 5.60 16.36
CA LYS A 143 9.68 5.59 17.02
C LYS A 143 9.35 4.20 17.58
N GLN A 144 10.03 3.79 18.64
CA GLN A 144 9.99 2.42 19.16
C GLN A 144 8.58 1.99 19.58
N LYS A 145 7.81 2.89 20.23
CA LYS A 145 6.42 2.60 20.64
C LYS A 145 5.49 2.36 19.44
N GLU A 146 5.63 3.15 18.38
CA GLU A 146 4.86 2.99 17.15
C GLU A 146 5.27 1.70 16.42
N ALA A 147 6.57 1.42 16.36
CA ALA A 147 7.12 0.17 15.81
C ALA A 147 6.54 -1.07 16.50
N PHE A 148 6.52 -1.06 17.84
CA PHE A 148 5.95 -2.15 18.63
C PHE A 148 4.44 -2.33 18.37
N SER A 149 3.69 -1.23 18.31
CA SER A 149 2.25 -1.27 18.01
C SER A 149 1.99 -1.94 16.65
N TYR A 150 2.67 -1.51 15.59
CA TYR A 150 2.50 -2.10 14.26
C TYR A 150 2.95 -3.57 14.20
N ALA A 151 4.02 -3.94 14.92
CA ALA A 151 4.45 -5.33 15.01
C ALA A 151 3.37 -6.21 15.66
N ASN A 152 2.81 -5.75 16.78
CA ASN A 152 1.72 -6.44 17.46
C ASN A 152 0.49 -6.60 16.56
N GLU A 153 0.08 -5.54 15.86
CA GLU A 153 -1.01 -5.59 14.89
C GLU A 153 -0.73 -6.56 13.74
N SER A 154 0.49 -6.54 13.18
CA SER A 154 0.89 -7.47 12.11
C SER A 154 0.79 -8.93 12.59
N LYS A 155 1.29 -9.22 13.80
CA LYS A 155 1.18 -10.55 14.41
C LYS A 155 -0.27 -10.97 14.61
N LYS A 156 -1.15 -10.07 15.07
CA LYS A 156 -2.58 -10.36 15.22
C LYS A 156 -3.24 -10.69 13.89
N GLU A 157 -2.95 -9.93 12.83
CA GLU A 157 -3.48 -10.18 11.49
C GLU A 157 -2.97 -11.51 10.90
N TRP A 158 -1.68 -11.85 11.10
CA TRP A 158 -1.14 -13.15 10.71
C TRP A 158 -1.82 -14.33 11.44
N ASN A 159 -2.08 -14.20 12.74
CA ASN A 159 -2.82 -15.21 13.49
C ASN A 159 -4.28 -15.35 13.00
N ALA A 160 -4.94 -14.22 12.73
CA ALA A 160 -6.29 -14.23 12.16
C ALA A 160 -6.33 -14.80 10.73
N TYR A 161 -5.26 -14.59 9.95
CA TYR A 161 -5.05 -15.24 8.67
C TYR A 161 -4.93 -16.76 8.83
N LEU A 162 -4.06 -17.26 9.71
CA LEU A 162 -3.88 -18.69 9.98
C LEU A 162 -5.16 -19.38 10.45
N LYS A 163 -5.96 -18.71 11.28
CA LYS A 163 -7.26 -19.23 11.71
C LYS A 163 -8.22 -19.46 10.53
N ARG A 164 -8.13 -18.65 9.48
CA ARG A 164 -8.96 -18.75 8.28
C ARG A 164 -8.38 -19.68 7.22
N HIS A 165 -7.06 -19.81 7.19
CA HIS A 165 -6.29 -20.61 6.23
C HIS A 165 -5.32 -21.54 6.99
N PRO A 166 -5.83 -22.58 7.67
CA PRO A 166 -5.03 -23.43 8.55
C PRO A 166 -4.01 -24.28 7.79
N ASP A 167 -4.19 -24.44 6.48
CA ASP A 167 -3.26 -25.08 5.56
C ASP A 167 -1.98 -24.25 5.33
N ASP A 168 -1.99 -22.95 5.68
CA ASP A 168 -0.93 -21.96 5.49
C ASP A 168 -0.01 -22.26 4.30
N PRO A 169 -0.48 -22.06 3.06
CA PRO A 169 0.29 -22.43 1.88
C PRO A 169 1.71 -21.85 1.91
N GLY A 170 2.71 -22.74 2.02
CA GLY A 170 4.13 -22.40 2.10
C GLY A 170 4.69 -22.11 3.51
N GLY A 171 3.90 -22.30 4.57
CA GLY A 171 4.30 -22.03 5.96
C GLY A 171 4.66 -20.56 6.19
N ILE A 172 4.07 -19.65 5.41
CA ILE A 172 4.47 -18.25 5.34
C ILE A 172 4.03 -17.53 6.62
N ALA A 173 2.80 -17.75 7.07
CA ALA A 173 2.28 -17.06 8.23
C ALA A 173 3.03 -17.46 9.50
N GLY A 174 3.35 -18.75 9.67
CA GLY A 174 4.16 -19.23 10.79
C GLY A 174 5.53 -18.54 10.88
N LYS A 175 6.27 -18.51 9.76
CA LYS A 175 7.59 -17.85 9.68
C LYS A 175 7.53 -16.37 10.01
N PHE A 176 6.49 -15.66 9.54
CA PHE A 176 6.32 -14.24 9.85
C PHE A 176 5.95 -14.02 11.31
N ILE A 177 5.08 -14.85 11.91
CA ILE A 177 4.73 -14.72 13.33
C ILE A 177 5.95 -14.90 14.23
N GLU A 178 6.78 -15.90 13.95
CA GLU A 178 8.03 -16.13 14.68
C GLU A 178 8.94 -14.91 14.58
N LYS A 179 9.26 -14.48 13.35
CA LYS A 179 10.09 -13.31 13.08
C LYS A 179 9.57 -12.03 13.75
N ILE A 180 8.26 -11.79 13.70
CA ILE A 180 7.65 -10.62 14.35
C ILE A 180 7.76 -10.73 15.86
N SER A 181 7.57 -11.92 16.44
CA SER A 181 7.65 -12.15 17.89
C SER A 181 9.06 -11.87 18.41
N GLU A 182 10.09 -12.37 17.74
CA GLU A 182 11.49 -12.06 18.06
C GLU A 182 11.75 -10.56 18.01
N LYS A 183 11.23 -9.88 16.98
CA LYS A 183 11.40 -8.44 16.84
C LYS A 183 10.71 -7.65 17.95
N MET A 184 9.53 -8.08 18.37
CA MET A 184 8.80 -7.44 19.46
C MET A 184 9.59 -7.50 20.78
N LEU A 185 10.22 -8.65 21.10
CA LEU A 185 11.08 -8.78 22.28
C LEU A 185 12.27 -7.80 22.23
N GLN A 186 12.87 -7.61 21.06
CA GLN A 186 13.96 -6.64 20.87
C GLN A 186 13.49 -5.18 21.03
N LEU A 187 12.25 -4.88 20.64
CA LEU A 187 11.67 -3.54 20.75
C LEU A 187 11.29 -3.21 22.20
N GLU A 188 10.78 -4.18 22.98
CA GLU A 188 10.44 -4.00 24.40
C GLU A 188 11.67 -3.58 25.23
N GLN A 189 12.85 -4.11 24.90
CA GLN A 189 14.10 -3.75 25.57
C GLN A 189 14.58 -2.31 25.26
N LYS A 190 13.97 -1.64 24.28
CA LYS A 190 14.35 -0.30 23.80
C LYS A 190 13.29 0.78 24.08
N VAL A 191 12.16 0.42 24.67
CA VAL A 191 11.05 1.33 25.04
C VAL A 191 11.19 1.73 26.51
#